data_AF-A0A1J0VV06-F1
#
_entry.id   AF-A0A1J0VV06-F1
#
_cell.length_a   1.000
_cell.length_b   1.000
_cell.length_c   1.000
_cell.angle_alpha   90.00
_cell.angle_beta   90.00
_cell.angle_gamma   90.00
#
_symmetry.space_group_name_H-M   'P 1'
#
loop_
_entity.id
_entity.type
_entity.pdbx_description
1 polymer ?
#
loop_
_entity_poly.entity_id
_entity_poly.type
_entity_poly.pdbx_seq_one_letter_code
_entity_poly.pdbx_strand_id
1 'polypeptide(L)'
;MVCGRRALLDELGISEGGRRATTERTGYGCGCPDCVATQWNTQRLHHWICGRLLAAGADEAEVDARVDDIPVDVYWRRGDRRCVVEVRSGPLDITSARAHRKRLQAAGIDDVLWVCPQGYWVPLVPAVGVADFAPAAADYRIDQGMVAAGSTGFAAPTRANWELRDFLQGWVKDEIAWGHVDLTTGGWAEVGTWERHTAAQAAMIEQQRTELRDQRVELAVSRQTVREKQKLVSRLHHRIDRAGVYADAEAITMAGLRSELVAQQRIAAGLRATIGRMDRTLNQWQWLTCCAMLLVLTVMTGAMVMR
;
A
#
# COMPACT_ATOMS: atom_id res chain seq x y z
N MET A 1 51.17 6.60 7.48
CA MET A 1 52.53 6.22 7.93
C MET A 1 53.06 5.16 6.98
N VAL A 2 54.13 5.47 6.25
CA VAL A 2 54.71 4.59 5.23
C VAL A 2 55.68 3.64 5.92
N CYS A 3 55.53 2.33 5.67
CA CYS A 3 56.51 1.32 6.06
C CYS A 3 57.92 1.80 5.65
N GLY A 4 58.85 1.89 6.61
CA GLY A 4 60.19 2.44 6.39
C GLY A 4 60.96 1.80 5.23
N ARG A 5 60.62 0.57 4.81
CA ARG A 5 61.21 -0.06 3.62
C ARG A 5 60.78 0.59 2.30
N ARG A 6 59.54 1.07 2.18
CA ARG A 6 59.06 1.70 0.93
C ARG A 6 59.61 3.11 0.78
N ALA A 7 59.71 3.85 1.88
CA ALA A 7 60.42 5.13 1.91
C ALA A 7 61.91 4.96 1.55
N LEU A 8 62.57 3.91 2.07
CA LEU A 8 63.98 3.62 1.81
C LEU A 8 64.24 3.04 0.40
N LEU A 9 63.29 2.32 -0.20
CA LEU A 9 63.39 1.80 -1.57
C LEU A 9 63.10 2.88 -2.64
N ASP A 10 62.18 3.80 -2.37
CA ASP A 10 61.94 4.97 -3.22
C ASP A 10 63.10 5.99 -3.12
N GLU A 11 63.71 6.18 -1.95
CA GLU A 11 64.91 7.01 -1.77
C GLU A 11 66.17 6.43 -2.46
N LEU A 12 66.24 5.10 -2.64
CA LEU A 12 67.38 4.43 -3.28
C LEU A 12 67.23 4.26 -4.81
N GLY A 13 66.12 4.68 -5.41
CA GLY A 13 65.91 4.65 -6.87
C GLY A 13 65.87 3.24 -7.49
N ILE A 14 65.69 2.20 -6.68
CA ILE A 14 65.66 0.81 -7.13
C ILE A 14 64.23 0.49 -7.58
N SER A 15 63.92 0.79 -8.84
CA SER A 15 62.72 0.26 -9.49
C SER A 15 62.89 -1.26 -9.67
N GLU A 16 61.96 -2.06 -9.13
CA GLU A 16 61.97 -3.51 -9.27
C GLU A 16 61.69 -3.93 -10.73
N GLY A 17 62.75 -3.90 -11.54
CA GLY A 17 62.81 -4.56 -12.83
C GLY A 17 63.17 -6.04 -12.66
N GLY A 18 62.17 -6.90 -12.85
CA GLY A 18 62.32 -8.25 -13.41
C GLY A 18 62.71 -9.39 -12.48
N ARG A 19 61.72 -10.24 -12.14
CA ARG A 19 61.83 -11.71 -12.24
C ARG A 19 60.44 -12.36 -12.31
N ARG A 20 60.31 -13.32 -13.23
CA ARG A 20 59.11 -14.07 -13.60
C ARG A 20 58.61 -14.98 -12.47
N ALA A 21 57.27 -14.98 -12.33
CA ALA A 21 56.35 -16.09 -12.06
C ALA A 21 56.83 -17.26 -11.19
N THR A 22 56.40 -17.23 -9.93
CA THR A 22 55.86 -18.40 -9.22
C THR A 22 54.70 -17.94 -8.34
N THR A 23 53.54 -18.53 -8.59
CA THR A 23 52.26 -18.33 -7.90
C THR A 23 52.28 -18.98 -6.53
N GLU A 24 52.36 -18.19 -5.46
CA GLU A 24 51.95 -18.55 -4.11
C GLU A 24 51.93 -17.26 -3.28
N ARG A 25 50.95 -17.13 -2.35
CA ARG A 25 50.73 -15.98 -1.46
C ARG A 25 52.06 -15.29 -1.12
N THR A 26 52.31 -14.08 -1.66
CA THR A 26 53.49 -13.29 -1.30
C THR A 26 53.33 -12.75 0.12
N GLY A 27 53.54 -13.64 1.10
CA GLY A 27 53.87 -13.32 2.47
C GLY A 27 55.30 -12.82 2.55
N TYR A 28 55.56 -11.63 2.04
CA TYR A 28 56.76 -10.86 2.36
C TYR A 28 56.34 -9.66 3.22
N GLY A 29 55.81 -9.93 4.41
CA GLY A 29 55.73 -8.90 5.44
C GLY A 29 57.17 -8.53 5.82
N CYS A 30 57.54 -7.24 5.83
CA CYS A 30 58.71 -6.92 6.64
C CYS A 30 58.35 -7.36 8.06
N GLY A 31 59.16 -8.18 8.71
CA GLY A 31 58.94 -8.56 10.12
C GLY A 31 59.07 -7.38 11.09
N CYS A 32 58.99 -6.15 10.58
CA CYS A 32 58.98 -4.91 11.31
C CYS A 32 57.71 -4.86 12.20
N PRO A 33 57.78 -4.29 13.42
CA PRO A 33 56.69 -4.30 14.38
C PRO A 33 55.36 -3.78 13.82
N ASP A 34 55.40 -2.76 12.96
CA ASP A 34 54.20 -2.16 12.35
C ASP A 34 53.49 -3.08 11.37
N CYS A 35 54.24 -3.85 10.56
CA CYS A 35 53.63 -4.82 9.64
C CYS A 35 53.11 -6.04 10.39
N VAL A 36 53.78 -6.48 11.45
CA VAL A 36 53.27 -7.55 12.34
C VAL A 36 51.99 -7.09 13.02
N ALA A 37 51.94 -5.87 13.55
CA ALA A 37 50.74 -5.29 14.15
C ALA A 37 49.60 -5.16 13.12
N THR A 38 49.89 -4.72 11.90
CA THR A 38 48.91 -4.63 10.82
C THR A 38 48.35 -6.01 10.46
N GLN A 39 49.22 -7.02 10.29
CA GLN A 39 48.80 -8.39 9.99
C GLN A 39 47.95 -8.97 11.11
N TRP A 40 48.34 -8.75 12.37
CA TRP A 40 47.56 -9.16 13.54
C TRP A 40 46.17 -8.51 13.55
N ASN A 41 46.08 -7.20 13.32
CA ASN A 41 44.81 -6.48 13.32
C ASN A 41 43.89 -6.96 12.18
N THR A 42 44.44 -7.25 11.00
CA THR A 42 43.70 -7.86 9.88
C THR A 42 43.16 -9.25 10.26
N GLN A 43 44.01 -10.13 10.79
CA GLN A 43 43.59 -11.47 11.21
C GLN A 43 42.52 -11.42 12.31
N ARG A 44 42.70 -10.51 13.27
CA ARG A 44 41.72 -10.25 14.34
C ARG A 44 40.37 -9.84 13.75
N LEU A 45 40.36 -8.99 12.72
CA LEU A 45 39.15 -8.59 12.03
C LEU A 45 38.50 -9.78 11.28
N HIS A 46 39.27 -10.67 10.63
CA HIS A 46 38.72 -11.87 9.97
C HIS A 46 37.93 -12.73 10.97
N HIS A 47 38.55 -13.08 12.10
CA HIS A 47 37.90 -13.90 13.13
C HIS A 47 36.71 -13.19 13.78
N TRP A 48 36.81 -11.87 13.97
CA TRP A 48 35.69 -11.08 14.48
C TRP A 48 34.50 -11.08 13.51
N ILE A 49 34.74 -10.89 12.20
CA ILE A 49 33.70 -10.93 11.17
C ILE A 49 33.04 -12.31 11.16
N CYS A 50 33.85 -13.38 11.11
CA CYS A 50 33.35 -14.76 11.15
C CYS A 50 32.44 -15.02 12.37
N GLY A 51 32.88 -14.65 13.57
CA GLY A 51 32.06 -14.79 14.78
C GLY A 51 30.77 -13.97 14.74
N ARG A 52 30.77 -12.78 14.11
CA ARG A 52 29.57 -11.95 13.94
C ARG A 52 28.59 -12.50 12.91
N LEU A 53 29.08 -13.10 11.83
CA LEU A 53 28.24 -13.77 10.83
C LEU A 53 27.50 -14.95 11.46
N LEU A 54 28.19 -15.78 12.25
CA LEU A 54 27.57 -16.88 13.00
C LEU A 54 26.54 -16.36 14.01
N ALA A 55 26.89 -15.33 14.80
CA ALA A 55 25.96 -14.73 15.76
C ALA A 55 24.73 -14.09 15.09
N ALA A 56 24.86 -13.65 13.84
CA ALA A 56 23.76 -13.10 13.04
C ALA A 56 22.85 -14.18 12.42
N GLY A 57 23.23 -15.47 12.52
CA GLY A 57 22.45 -16.60 12.01
C GLY A 57 22.92 -17.16 10.67
N ALA A 58 24.19 -16.97 10.30
CA ALA A 58 24.80 -17.77 9.24
C ALA A 58 24.92 -19.23 9.70
N ASP A 59 24.66 -20.18 8.80
CA ASP A 59 24.79 -21.61 9.09
C ASP A 59 26.26 -22.03 9.21
N GLU A 60 27.12 -21.32 8.48
CA GLU A 60 28.53 -21.63 8.33
C GLU A 60 29.30 -20.33 8.09
N ALA A 61 30.45 -20.18 8.75
CA ALA A 61 31.40 -19.12 8.47
C ALA A 61 32.82 -19.61 8.78
N GLU A 62 33.75 -19.36 7.86
CA GLU A 62 35.12 -19.86 7.93
C GLU A 62 36.11 -18.76 7.55
N VAL A 63 37.21 -18.66 8.30
CA VAL A 63 38.33 -17.75 8.01
C VAL A 63 39.37 -18.48 7.17
N ASP A 64 40.01 -17.78 6.24
CA ASP A 64 41.05 -18.32 5.35
C ASP A 64 40.57 -19.53 4.53
N ALA A 65 39.29 -19.51 4.13
CA ALA A 65 38.66 -20.58 3.39
C ALA A 65 39.12 -20.63 1.92
N ARG A 66 38.70 -21.68 1.22
CA ARG A 66 38.90 -21.83 -0.22
C ARG A 66 37.57 -22.11 -0.89
N VAL A 67 37.25 -21.32 -1.91
CA VAL A 67 36.14 -21.58 -2.82
C VAL A 67 36.76 -22.09 -4.11
N ASP A 68 36.62 -23.39 -4.36
CA ASP A 68 37.42 -24.11 -5.35
C ASP A 68 38.92 -23.87 -5.12
N ASP A 69 39.62 -23.30 -6.11
CA ASP A 69 41.03 -22.93 -6.04
C ASP A 69 41.27 -21.46 -5.65
N ILE A 70 40.20 -20.74 -5.29
CA ILE A 70 40.27 -19.32 -4.96
C ILE A 70 40.38 -19.18 -3.43
N PRO A 71 41.51 -18.71 -2.89
CA PRO A 71 41.60 -18.38 -1.47
C PRO A 71 40.74 -17.15 -1.17
N VAL A 72 40.01 -17.20 -0.07
CA VAL A 72 39.15 -16.11 0.41
C VAL A 72 39.38 -15.84 1.89
N ASP A 73 39.22 -14.59 2.32
CA ASP A 73 39.52 -14.21 3.71
C ASP A 73 38.47 -14.70 4.70
N VAL A 74 37.17 -14.50 4.39
CA VAL A 74 36.06 -15.07 5.16
C VAL A 74 34.99 -15.57 4.21
N TYR A 75 34.68 -16.86 4.29
CA TYR A 75 33.54 -17.48 3.62
C TYR A 75 32.37 -17.57 4.60
N TRP A 76 31.13 -17.41 4.13
CA TRP A 76 29.95 -17.76 4.91
C TRP A 76 28.78 -18.20 4.05
N ARG A 77 27.87 -18.96 4.67
CA ARG A 77 26.67 -19.50 4.02
C ARG A 77 25.45 -19.40 4.92
N ARG A 78 24.30 -19.16 4.32
CA ARG A 78 22.99 -19.30 4.96
C ARG A 78 21.98 -19.85 3.95
N GLY A 79 21.45 -21.05 4.21
CA GLY A 79 20.69 -21.80 3.23
C GLY A 79 21.51 -22.02 1.96
N ASP A 80 20.95 -21.61 0.82
CA ASP A 80 21.61 -21.68 -0.49
C ASP A 80 22.52 -20.50 -0.80
N ARG A 81 22.46 -19.43 0.01
CA ARG A 81 23.21 -18.20 -0.22
C ARG A 81 24.65 -18.37 0.28
N ARG A 82 25.62 -18.23 -0.63
CA ARG A 82 27.07 -18.36 -0.41
C ARG A 82 27.75 -17.03 -0.65
N CYS A 83 28.46 -16.53 0.33
CA CYS A 83 29.01 -15.18 0.33
C CYS A 83 30.45 -15.16 0.82
N VAL A 84 31.18 -14.12 0.43
CA VAL A 84 32.57 -13.90 0.82
C VAL A 84 32.76 -12.49 1.37
N VAL A 85 33.61 -12.35 2.38
CA VAL A 85 34.17 -11.07 2.83
C VAL A 85 35.67 -11.08 2.59
N GLU A 86 36.16 -10.13 1.80
CA GLU A 86 37.57 -9.89 1.51
C GLU A 86 38.05 -8.69 2.32
N VAL A 87 39.14 -8.84 3.07
CA VAL A 87 39.65 -7.79 3.95
C VAL A 87 41.03 -7.37 3.48
N ARG A 88 41.20 -6.06 3.22
CA ARG A 88 42.47 -5.51 2.76
C ARG A 88 42.90 -4.42 3.70
N SER A 89 44.13 -4.47 4.22
CA SER A 89 44.69 -3.41 5.06
C SER A 89 45.33 -2.26 4.28
N GLY A 90 45.37 -2.36 2.94
CA GLY A 90 45.95 -1.36 2.04
C GLY A 90 45.01 -0.94 0.93
N PRO A 91 45.45 -0.03 0.04
CA PRO A 91 44.68 0.43 -1.11
C PRO A 91 44.23 -0.73 -1.99
N LEU A 92 42.98 -0.66 -2.46
CA LEU A 92 42.40 -1.68 -3.33
C LEU A 92 42.58 -1.29 -4.80
N ASP A 93 43.20 -2.16 -5.59
CA ASP A 93 43.15 -2.04 -7.05
C ASP A 93 41.78 -2.52 -7.55
N ILE A 94 41.02 -1.58 -8.12
CA ILE A 94 39.64 -1.79 -8.56
C ILE A 94 39.56 -2.84 -9.68
N THR A 95 40.54 -2.84 -10.58
CA THR A 95 40.56 -3.78 -11.72
C THR A 95 40.73 -5.21 -11.22
N SER A 96 41.71 -5.42 -10.33
CA SER A 96 41.93 -6.72 -9.68
C SER A 96 40.75 -7.14 -8.80
N ALA A 97 40.14 -6.21 -8.06
CA ALA A 97 38.98 -6.50 -7.22
C ALA A 97 37.77 -6.98 -8.04
N ARG A 98 37.48 -6.30 -9.16
CA ARG A 98 36.41 -6.70 -10.10
C ARG A 98 36.70 -8.04 -10.76
N ALA A 99 37.94 -8.27 -11.19
CA ALA A 99 38.34 -9.55 -11.77
C ALA A 99 38.24 -10.70 -10.75
N HIS A 100 38.64 -10.46 -9.50
CA HIS A 100 38.51 -11.44 -8.42
C HIS A 100 37.05 -11.75 -8.11
N ARG A 101 36.18 -10.74 -8.00
CA ARG A 101 34.74 -10.94 -7.82
C ARG A 101 34.12 -11.77 -8.95
N LYS A 102 34.47 -11.50 -10.22
CA LYS A 102 33.99 -12.31 -11.36
C LYS A 102 34.40 -13.78 -11.26
N ARG A 103 35.61 -14.06 -10.77
CA ARG A 103 36.07 -15.44 -10.52
C ARG A 103 35.26 -16.11 -9.42
N LEU A 104 34.99 -15.41 -8.30
CA LEU A 104 34.15 -15.92 -7.22
C LEU A 104 32.70 -16.17 -7.67
N GLN A 105 32.13 -15.27 -8.48
CA GLN A 105 30.80 -15.45 -9.05
C GLN A 105 30.73 -16.67 -9.98
N ALA A 106 31.77 -16.89 -10.80
CA ALA A 106 31.87 -18.08 -11.64
C ALA A 106 31.99 -19.38 -10.81
N ALA A 107 32.57 -19.31 -9.61
CA ALA A 107 32.61 -20.39 -8.62
C ALA A 107 31.28 -20.54 -7.82
N GLY A 108 30.28 -19.70 -8.13
CA GLY A 108 28.95 -19.78 -7.53
C GLY A 108 28.80 -19.04 -6.19
N ILE A 109 29.64 -18.06 -5.91
CA ILE A 109 29.44 -17.10 -4.82
C ILE A 109 28.44 -16.04 -5.25
N ASP A 110 27.41 -15.84 -4.44
CA ASP A 110 26.34 -14.86 -4.68
C ASP A 110 26.83 -13.43 -4.45
N ASP A 111 27.54 -13.18 -3.34
CA ASP A 111 27.93 -11.85 -2.88
C ASP A 111 29.37 -11.78 -2.36
N VAL A 112 30.07 -10.67 -2.62
CA VAL A 112 31.47 -10.44 -2.20
C VAL A 112 31.66 -9.05 -1.60
N LEU A 113 31.73 -8.96 -0.27
CA LEU A 113 31.96 -7.71 0.45
C LEU A 113 33.46 -7.42 0.60
N TRP A 114 33.91 -6.24 0.19
CA TRP A 114 35.25 -5.77 0.52
C TRP A 114 35.25 -4.91 1.78
N VAL A 115 36.13 -5.20 2.73
CA VAL A 115 36.39 -4.39 3.93
C VAL A 115 37.79 -3.80 3.82
N CYS A 116 37.87 -2.49 3.63
CA CYS A 116 39.11 -1.77 3.32
C CYS A 116 39.26 -0.54 4.22
N PRO A 117 40.45 0.09 4.30
CA PRO A 117 40.57 1.45 4.78
C PRO A 117 39.73 2.40 3.93
N GLN A 118 39.37 3.53 4.52
CA GLN A 118 38.79 4.66 3.80
C GLN A 118 39.62 5.04 2.55
N GLY A 119 38.94 5.37 1.47
CA GLY A 119 39.61 5.69 0.22
C GLY A 119 38.65 5.83 -0.96
N TYR A 120 39.15 6.41 -2.05
CA TYR A 120 38.37 6.72 -3.24
C TYR A 120 37.79 5.48 -3.95
N TRP A 121 38.30 4.29 -3.65
CA TRP A 121 37.88 3.01 -4.24
C TRP A 121 36.59 2.45 -3.63
N VAL A 122 36.25 2.82 -2.39
CA VAL A 122 35.11 2.26 -1.66
C VAL A 122 33.77 2.44 -2.41
N PRO A 123 33.48 3.58 -3.07
CA PRO A 123 32.26 3.73 -3.87
C PRO A 123 32.24 2.98 -5.20
N LEU A 124 33.37 2.40 -5.64
CA LEU A 124 33.58 1.90 -7.02
C LEU A 124 33.48 0.38 -7.14
N VAL A 125 33.44 -0.30 -6.00
CA VAL A 125 33.17 -1.72 -5.84
C VAL A 125 32.30 -1.92 -4.60
N PRO A 126 31.59 -3.04 -4.47
CA PRO A 126 30.80 -3.30 -3.26
C PRO A 126 31.71 -3.46 -2.03
N ALA A 127 31.97 -2.35 -1.34
CA ALA A 127 32.95 -2.25 -0.28
C ALA A 127 32.46 -1.34 0.85
N VAL A 128 32.97 -1.60 2.05
CA VAL A 128 32.86 -0.71 3.20
C VAL A 128 34.24 -0.25 3.61
N GLY A 129 34.37 1.05 3.84
CA GLY A 129 35.56 1.68 4.40
C GLY A 129 35.46 1.68 5.91
N VAL A 130 36.36 1.00 6.62
CA VAL A 130 36.45 1.06 8.08
C VAL A 130 37.43 2.14 8.53
N ALA A 131 37.07 2.84 9.61
CA ALA A 131 37.88 3.94 10.15
C ALA A 131 39.20 3.46 10.77
N ASP A 132 39.16 2.30 11.43
CA ASP A 132 40.29 1.73 12.15
C ASP A 132 40.22 0.19 12.11
N PHE A 133 41.37 -0.46 11.90
CA PHE A 133 41.54 -1.92 12.00
C PHE A 133 41.91 -2.36 13.42
N ALA A 134 42.27 -1.41 14.29
CA ALA A 134 42.69 -1.62 15.66
C ALA A 134 41.76 -0.98 16.74
N PRO A 135 40.42 -0.90 16.56
CA PRO A 135 39.58 -0.17 17.51
C PRO A 135 39.59 -0.81 18.89
N ALA A 136 39.42 0.02 19.92
CA ALA A 136 39.18 -0.44 21.28
C ALA A 136 37.91 -1.30 21.33
N ALA A 137 37.93 -2.38 22.13
CA ALA A 137 36.83 -3.33 22.29
C ALA A 137 36.30 -4.01 21.00
N ALA A 138 37.02 -3.88 19.87
CA ALA A 138 36.59 -4.41 18.56
C ALA A 138 35.27 -3.79 18.04
N ASP A 139 35.03 -2.52 18.34
CA ASP A 139 33.90 -1.74 17.83
C ASP A 139 34.24 -1.13 16.45
N TYR A 140 34.26 -1.99 15.42
CA TYR A 140 34.55 -1.57 14.06
C TYR A 140 33.43 -0.71 13.48
N ARG A 141 33.79 0.45 12.95
CA ARG A 141 32.87 1.43 12.38
C ARG A 141 33.08 1.61 10.90
N ILE A 142 31.98 1.67 10.16
CA ILE A 142 31.95 1.98 8.74
C ILE A 142 31.89 3.50 8.59
N ASP A 143 32.89 4.04 7.91
CA ASP A 143 33.02 5.47 7.61
C ASP A 143 32.60 5.78 6.16
N GLN A 144 32.73 4.80 5.25
CA GLN A 144 32.43 4.96 3.83
C GLN A 144 31.78 3.69 3.24
N GLY A 145 31.04 3.86 2.14
CA GLY A 145 30.46 2.74 1.36
C GLY A 145 28.97 2.47 1.63
N MET A 146 28.40 3.05 2.69
CA MET A 146 26.96 2.97 2.93
C MET A 146 26.22 3.96 2.02
N VAL A 147 25.19 3.47 1.34
CA VAL A 147 24.38 4.25 0.40
C VAL A 147 22.90 4.03 0.73
N ALA A 148 22.09 5.08 0.60
CA ALA A 148 20.65 5.03 0.81
C ALA A 148 19.92 5.69 -0.39
N ALA A 149 18.62 5.44 -0.52
CA ALA A 149 17.80 6.14 -1.50
C ALA A 149 17.71 7.63 -1.11
N GLY A 150 18.27 8.51 -1.94
CA GLY A 150 18.18 9.95 -1.78
C GLY A 150 16.78 10.48 -2.12
N SER A 151 16.50 11.74 -1.75
CA SER A 151 15.22 12.41 -2.04
C SER A 151 14.89 12.52 -3.53
N THR A 152 15.91 12.43 -4.38
CA THR A 152 15.82 12.45 -5.84
C THR A 152 15.67 11.06 -6.47
N GLY A 153 15.62 9.99 -5.66
CA GLY A 153 15.57 8.60 -6.11
C GLY A 153 16.93 8.00 -6.48
N PHE A 154 18.00 8.81 -6.51
CA PHE A 154 19.37 8.34 -6.75
C PHE A 154 20.03 7.83 -5.48
N ALA A 155 21.01 6.95 -5.65
CA ALA A 155 21.79 6.38 -4.56
C ALA A 155 22.70 7.47 -3.96
N ALA A 156 22.49 7.82 -2.69
CA ALA A 156 23.23 8.87 -2.00
C ALA A 156 24.07 8.29 -0.84
N PRO A 157 25.35 8.70 -0.68
CA PRO A 157 26.15 8.29 0.46
C PRO A 157 25.48 8.63 1.79
N THR A 158 25.41 7.67 2.68
CA THR A 158 24.85 7.85 4.02
C THR A 158 25.93 8.42 4.94
N ARG A 159 25.61 9.52 5.65
CA ARG A 159 26.51 10.12 6.65
C ARG A 159 26.29 9.58 8.08
N ALA A 160 25.41 8.60 8.24
CA ALA A 160 25.15 7.99 9.54
C ALA A 160 26.35 7.13 9.98
N ASN A 161 26.60 7.11 11.29
CA ASN A 161 27.63 6.26 11.88
C ASN A 161 27.12 4.82 11.94
N TRP A 162 27.60 3.97 11.04
CA TRP A 162 27.24 2.55 11.03
C TRP A 162 28.29 1.72 11.75
N GLU A 163 27.88 0.81 12.61
CA GLU A 163 28.75 -0.25 13.09
C GLU A 163 28.84 -1.36 12.04
N LEU A 164 30.04 -1.91 11.84
CA LEU A 164 30.21 -3.07 10.96
C LEU A 164 29.38 -4.26 11.45
N ARG A 165 29.14 -4.34 12.76
CA ARG A 165 28.29 -5.36 13.39
C ARG A 165 26.87 -5.31 12.86
N ASP A 166 26.25 -4.13 12.89
CA ASP A 166 24.86 -3.94 12.48
C ASP A 166 24.70 -4.19 10.99
N PHE A 167 25.69 -3.76 10.20
CA PHE A 167 25.76 -4.08 8.77
C PHE A 167 25.77 -5.59 8.52
N LEU A 168 26.70 -6.34 9.15
CA LEU A 168 26.80 -7.79 8.96
C LEU A 168 25.52 -8.50 9.41
N GLN A 169 24.90 -8.04 10.51
CA GLN A 169 23.64 -8.59 10.98
C GLN A 169 22.52 -8.40 9.95
N GLY A 170 22.32 -7.17 9.47
CA GLY A 170 21.28 -6.90 8.47
C GLY A 170 21.59 -7.57 7.12
N TRP A 171 22.87 -7.72 6.78
CA TRP A 171 23.30 -8.40 5.56
C TRP A 171 23.00 -9.91 5.60
N VAL A 172 23.28 -10.58 6.72
CA VAL A 172 22.94 -12.00 6.89
C VAL A 172 21.43 -12.22 6.91
N LYS A 173 20.66 -11.25 7.43
CA LYS A 173 19.19 -11.30 7.49
C LYS A 173 18.46 -10.88 6.22
N ASP A 174 19.18 -10.53 5.16
CA ASP A 174 18.61 -9.92 3.95
C ASP A 174 17.80 -8.64 4.22
N GLU A 175 18.08 -7.96 5.34
CA GLU A 175 17.47 -6.66 5.69
C GLU A 175 18.21 -5.49 5.04
N ILE A 176 19.49 -5.69 4.73
CA ILE A 176 20.35 -4.69 4.09
C ILE A 176 20.71 -5.15 2.68
N ALA A 177 20.22 -4.39 1.69
CA ALA A 177 20.73 -4.45 0.33
C ALA A 177 22.05 -3.66 0.26
N TRP A 178 23.04 -4.22 -0.43
CA TRP A 178 24.39 -3.68 -0.47
C TRP A 178 24.93 -3.74 -1.91
N GLY A 179 25.71 -2.74 -2.31
CA GLY A 179 26.21 -2.59 -3.68
C GLY A 179 27.11 -1.37 -3.80
N HIS A 180 27.31 -0.89 -5.03
CA HIS A 180 28.11 0.30 -5.29
C HIS A 180 27.40 1.24 -6.27
N VAL A 181 27.81 2.51 -6.30
CA VAL A 181 27.18 3.51 -7.16
C VAL A 181 27.69 3.34 -8.59
N ASP A 182 26.77 3.33 -9.54
CA ASP A 182 27.10 3.46 -10.96
C ASP A 182 27.36 4.91 -11.28
N LEU A 183 28.63 5.25 -11.51
CA LEU A 183 29.01 6.60 -11.90
C LEU A 183 28.49 7.02 -13.29
N THR A 184 28.09 6.06 -14.14
CA THR A 184 27.58 6.37 -15.49
C THR A 184 26.08 6.66 -15.50
N THR A 185 25.29 5.98 -14.68
CA THR A 185 23.83 6.16 -14.62
C THR A 185 23.37 6.93 -13.38
N GLY A 186 24.26 7.19 -12.41
CA GLY A 186 23.92 7.76 -11.11
C GLY A 186 23.10 6.83 -10.21
N GLY A 187 22.81 5.62 -10.68
CA GLY A 187 22.05 4.59 -9.99
C GLY A 187 22.93 3.61 -9.22
N TRP A 188 22.36 2.47 -8.87
CA TRP A 188 23.09 1.37 -8.24
C TRP A 188 23.72 0.50 -9.33
N ALA A 189 25.04 0.33 -9.33
CA ALA A 189 25.77 -0.39 -10.39
C ALA A 189 25.55 -1.89 -10.36
N GLU A 190 25.45 -2.48 -9.17
CA GLU A 190 25.26 -3.91 -8.97
C GLU A 190 24.94 -4.09 -7.48
N VAL A 191 23.73 -4.54 -7.19
CA VAL A 191 23.31 -4.98 -5.87
C VAL A 191 22.91 -6.43 -6.08
N GLY A 192 23.66 -7.39 -5.54
CA GLY A 192 23.39 -8.83 -5.74
C GLY A 192 21.93 -9.23 -5.40
N THR A 193 21.26 -8.41 -4.58
CA THR A 193 19.87 -8.54 -4.15
C THR A 193 18.85 -7.64 -4.87
N TRP A 194 19.24 -6.68 -5.72
CA TRP A 194 18.26 -5.76 -6.36
C TRP A 194 17.50 -6.39 -7.51
N GLU A 195 18.05 -7.33 -8.27
CA GLU A 195 17.23 -8.06 -9.26
C GLU A 195 16.10 -8.84 -8.58
N ARG A 196 16.38 -9.45 -7.41
CA ARG A 196 15.37 -10.15 -6.60
C ARG A 196 14.35 -9.18 -6.02
N HIS A 197 14.80 -8.03 -5.47
CA HIS A 197 13.90 -7.00 -4.94
C HIS A 197 13.08 -6.30 -6.02
N THR A 198 13.64 -6.01 -7.19
CA THR A 198 12.95 -5.35 -8.31
C THR A 198 11.99 -6.30 -8.99
N ALA A 199 12.32 -7.59 -9.11
CA ALA A 199 11.36 -8.60 -9.56
C ALA A 199 10.17 -8.71 -8.60
N ALA A 200 10.43 -8.73 -7.28
CA ALA A 200 9.38 -8.74 -6.26
C ALA A 200 8.54 -7.44 -6.29
N GLN A 201 9.17 -6.28 -6.42
CA GLN A 201 8.48 -4.99 -6.56
C GLN A 201 7.68 -4.90 -7.86
N ALA A 202 8.22 -5.38 -8.98
CA ALA A 202 7.51 -5.41 -10.26
C ALA A 202 6.29 -6.34 -10.20
N ALA A 203 6.42 -7.52 -9.58
CA ALA A 203 5.30 -8.43 -9.35
C ALA A 203 4.23 -7.79 -8.46
N MET A 204 4.63 -7.09 -7.40
CA MET A 204 3.71 -6.35 -6.52
C MET A 204 3.00 -5.22 -7.27
N ILE A 205 3.71 -4.46 -8.11
CA ILE A 205 3.12 -3.39 -8.94
C ILE A 205 2.11 -3.98 -9.93
N GLU A 206 2.41 -5.11 -10.54
CA GLU A 206 1.49 -5.75 -11.49
C GLU A 206 0.24 -6.32 -10.79
N GLN A 207 0.40 -6.85 -9.57
CA GLN A 207 -0.72 -7.25 -8.71
C GLN A 207 -1.60 -6.03 -8.36
N GLN A 208 -0.99 -4.91 -7.94
CA GLN A 208 -1.71 -3.67 -7.64
C GLN A 208 -2.43 -3.10 -8.88
N ARG A 209 -1.84 -3.21 -10.07
CA ARG A 209 -2.49 -2.82 -11.34
C ARG A 209 -3.70 -3.68 -11.64
N THR A 210 -3.60 -4.97 -11.40
CA THR A 210 -4.71 -5.92 -11.60
C THR A 210 -5.85 -5.61 -10.63
N GLU A 211 -5.54 -5.40 -9.35
CA GLU A 211 -6.53 -5.01 -8.34
C GLU A 211 -7.21 -3.68 -8.66
N LEU A 212 -6.46 -2.65 -9.07
CA LEU A 212 -7.02 -1.37 -9.49
C LEU A 212 -7.92 -1.51 -10.73
N ARG A 213 -7.59 -2.44 -11.64
CA ARG A 213 -8.42 -2.74 -12.80
C ARG A 213 -9.75 -3.38 -12.37
N ASP A 214 -9.69 -4.33 -11.45
CA ASP A 214 -10.88 -5.01 -10.93
C ASP A 214 -11.80 -4.04 -10.17
N GLN A 215 -11.24 -3.18 -9.32
CA GLN A 215 -11.99 -2.11 -8.64
C GLN A 215 -12.65 -1.15 -9.63
N ARG A 216 -11.99 -0.82 -10.75
CA ARG A 216 -12.59 0.02 -11.81
C ARG A 216 -13.75 -0.68 -12.51
N VAL A 217 -13.65 -1.99 -12.75
CA VAL A 217 -14.73 -2.79 -13.34
C VAL A 217 -15.91 -2.85 -12.37
N GLU A 218 -15.67 -3.14 -11.10
CA GLU A 218 -16.72 -3.18 -10.07
C GLU A 218 -17.44 -1.84 -9.94
N LEU A 219 -16.69 -0.72 -9.95
CA LEU A 219 -17.25 0.62 -9.90
C LEU A 219 -18.04 0.97 -11.17
N ALA A 220 -17.65 0.46 -12.33
CA ALA A 220 -18.42 0.61 -13.56
C ALA A 220 -19.76 -0.16 -13.48
N VAL A 221 -19.74 -1.39 -12.95
CA VAL A 221 -20.95 -2.20 -12.73
C VAL A 221 -21.87 -1.52 -11.71
N SER A 222 -21.34 -1.02 -10.59
CA SER A 222 -22.16 -0.32 -9.58
C SER A 222 -22.79 0.98 -10.12
N ARG A 223 -22.07 1.74 -10.94
CA ARG A 223 -22.63 2.92 -11.63
C ARG A 223 -23.75 2.53 -12.57
N GLN A 224 -23.64 1.41 -13.28
CA GLN A 224 -24.67 0.92 -14.17
C GLN A 224 -25.92 0.48 -13.40
N THR A 225 -25.77 -0.27 -12.31
CA THR A 225 -26.91 -0.69 -11.48
C THR A 225 -27.62 0.52 -10.85
N VAL A 226 -26.88 1.53 -10.38
CA VAL A 226 -27.45 2.79 -9.87
C VAL A 226 -28.27 3.49 -10.96
N ARG A 227 -27.77 3.59 -12.19
CA ARG A 227 -28.52 4.16 -13.33
C ARG A 227 -29.81 3.40 -13.62
N GLU A 228 -29.77 2.07 -13.57
CA GLU A 228 -30.96 1.23 -13.78
C GLU A 228 -31.99 1.40 -12.67
N LYS A 229 -31.55 1.46 -11.40
CA LYS A 229 -32.43 1.74 -10.27
C LYS A 229 -33.03 3.14 -10.35
N GLN A 230 -32.26 4.14 -10.76
CA GLN A 230 -32.77 5.50 -10.97
C GLN A 230 -33.86 5.55 -12.07
N LYS A 231 -33.68 4.82 -13.18
CA LYS A 231 -34.72 4.65 -14.21
C LYS A 231 -35.95 3.89 -13.71
N LEU A 232 -35.79 2.97 -12.77
CA LEU A 232 -36.93 2.29 -12.15
C LEU A 232 -37.70 3.25 -11.23
N VAL A 233 -36.98 3.99 -10.38
CA VAL A 233 -37.56 4.99 -9.48
C VAL A 233 -38.32 6.06 -10.26
N SER A 234 -37.77 6.60 -11.35
CA SER A 234 -38.48 7.60 -12.18
C SER A 234 -39.75 7.04 -12.80
N ARG A 235 -39.74 5.79 -13.28
CA ARG A 235 -40.94 5.11 -13.81
C ARG A 235 -41.99 4.88 -12.74
N LEU A 236 -41.58 4.51 -11.52
CA LEU A 236 -42.49 4.35 -10.39
C LEU A 236 -43.08 5.69 -9.95
N HIS A 237 -42.27 6.75 -9.90
CA HIS A 237 -42.73 8.09 -9.58
C HIS A 237 -43.81 8.55 -10.58
N HIS A 238 -43.56 8.41 -11.89
CA HIS A 238 -44.57 8.71 -12.92
C HIS A 238 -45.84 7.84 -12.86
N ARG A 239 -45.79 6.65 -12.24
CA ARG A 239 -46.99 5.85 -11.99
C ARG A 239 -47.76 6.36 -10.78
N ILE A 240 -47.06 6.76 -9.73
CA ILE A 240 -47.64 7.38 -8.53
C ILE A 240 -48.30 8.71 -8.90
N ASP A 241 -47.63 9.57 -9.66
CA ASP A 241 -48.19 10.85 -10.10
C ASP A 241 -49.48 10.66 -10.89
N ARG A 242 -49.49 9.71 -11.83
CA ARG A 242 -50.71 9.38 -12.59
C ARG A 242 -51.82 8.84 -11.69
N ALA A 243 -51.50 7.94 -10.76
CA ALA A 243 -52.47 7.43 -9.80
C ALA A 243 -53.04 8.54 -8.90
N GLY A 244 -52.21 9.51 -8.51
CA GLY A 244 -52.62 10.71 -7.78
C GLY A 244 -53.62 11.53 -8.58
N VAL A 245 -53.34 11.82 -9.85
CA VAL A 245 -54.27 12.55 -10.73
C VAL A 245 -55.60 11.81 -10.89
N TYR A 246 -55.59 10.47 -11.01
CA TYR A 246 -56.82 9.69 -11.07
C TYR A 246 -57.61 9.74 -9.76
N ALA A 247 -56.94 9.63 -8.62
CA ALA A 247 -57.57 9.73 -7.30
C ALA A 247 -58.17 11.12 -7.06
N ASP A 248 -57.49 12.20 -7.48
CA ASP A 248 -57.99 13.56 -7.40
C ASP A 248 -59.23 13.76 -8.29
N ALA A 249 -59.22 13.20 -9.51
CA ALA A 249 -60.37 13.24 -10.40
C ALA A 249 -61.57 12.48 -9.80
N GLU A 250 -61.35 11.29 -9.23
CA GLU A 250 -62.39 10.54 -8.52
C GLU A 250 -62.93 11.33 -7.32
N ALA A 251 -62.06 11.96 -6.53
CA ALA A 251 -62.47 12.79 -5.41
C ALA A 251 -63.36 13.97 -5.84
N ILE A 252 -63.02 14.64 -6.95
CA ILE A 252 -63.83 15.73 -7.53
C ILE A 252 -65.20 15.20 -7.98
N THR A 253 -65.24 14.07 -8.69
CA THR A 253 -66.52 13.48 -9.13
C THR A 253 -67.40 13.07 -7.95
N MET A 254 -66.82 12.45 -6.92
CA MET A 254 -67.54 12.05 -5.70
C MET A 254 -68.03 13.26 -4.91
N ALA A 255 -67.27 14.35 -4.86
CA ALA A 255 -67.71 15.62 -4.27
C ALA A 255 -68.89 16.22 -5.05
N GLY A 256 -68.84 16.18 -6.39
CA GLY A 256 -69.94 16.55 -7.28
C GLY A 256 -71.22 15.76 -6.98
N LEU A 257 -71.14 14.43 -7.00
CA LEU A 257 -72.27 13.55 -6.69
C LEU A 257 -72.86 13.79 -5.29
N ARG A 258 -71.99 14.00 -4.28
CA ARG A 258 -72.45 14.35 -2.92
C ARG A 258 -73.25 15.64 -2.91
N SER A 259 -72.80 16.67 -3.63
CA SER A 259 -73.48 17.96 -3.71
C SER A 259 -74.86 17.84 -4.39
N GLU A 260 -74.97 17.04 -5.45
CA GLU A 260 -76.24 16.77 -6.14
C GLU A 260 -77.20 16.00 -5.23
N LEU A 261 -76.69 15.00 -4.49
CA LEU A 261 -77.50 14.21 -3.56
C LEU A 261 -78.06 15.10 -2.45
N VAL A 262 -77.26 16.02 -1.91
CA VAL A 262 -77.71 17.04 -0.95
C VAL A 262 -78.79 17.95 -1.56
N ALA A 263 -78.66 18.36 -2.82
CA ALA A 263 -79.68 19.14 -3.51
C ALA A 263 -81.00 18.37 -3.68
N GLN A 264 -80.93 17.10 -4.11
CA GLN A 264 -82.08 16.21 -4.22
C GLN A 264 -82.78 16.00 -2.87
N GLN A 265 -82.01 15.81 -1.78
CA GLN A 265 -82.56 15.71 -0.43
C GLN A 265 -83.32 16.97 0.00
N ARG A 266 -82.79 18.17 -0.34
CA ARG A 266 -83.49 19.44 -0.08
C ARG A 266 -84.80 19.54 -0.85
N ILE A 267 -84.80 19.16 -2.14
CA ILE A 267 -86.02 19.13 -2.96
C ILE A 267 -87.04 18.17 -2.36
N ALA A 268 -86.63 16.94 -2.03
CA ALA A 268 -87.51 15.95 -1.43
C ALA A 268 -88.06 16.40 -0.06
N ALA A 269 -87.24 17.05 0.78
CA ALA A 269 -87.70 17.64 2.03
C ALA A 269 -88.73 18.76 1.80
N GLY A 270 -88.50 19.60 0.79
CA GLY A 270 -89.45 20.64 0.34
C GLY A 270 -90.80 20.06 -0.10
N LEU A 271 -90.77 18.99 -0.91
CA LEU A 271 -91.97 18.28 -1.37
C LEU A 271 -92.74 17.63 -0.22
N ARG A 272 -92.05 17.01 0.75
CA ARG A 272 -92.71 16.48 1.96
C ARG A 272 -93.37 17.60 2.76
N ALA A 273 -92.73 18.76 2.88
CA ALA A 273 -93.30 19.90 3.57
C ALA A 273 -94.52 20.50 2.85
N THR A 274 -94.57 20.48 1.50
CA THR A 274 -95.77 20.89 0.75
C THR A 274 -96.90 19.88 0.89
N ILE A 275 -96.63 18.58 0.79
CA ILE A 275 -97.65 17.53 1.02
C ILE A 275 -98.24 17.68 2.43
N GLY A 276 -97.39 17.82 3.45
CA GLY A 276 -97.85 18.03 4.83
C GLY A 276 -98.59 19.34 5.06
N ARG A 277 -98.48 20.35 4.17
CA ARG A 277 -99.33 21.54 4.18
C ARG A 277 -100.68 21.25 3.52
N MET A 278 -100.68 20.60 2.36
CA MET A 278 -101.90 20.24 1.64
C MET A 278 -102.80 19.31 2.48
N ASP A 279 -102.22 18.33 3.16
CA ASP A 279 -102.95 17.41 4.03
C ASP A 279 -103.64 18.16 5.20
N ARG A 280 -102.93 19.12 5.82
CA ARG A 280 -103.54 20.00 6.83
C ARG A 280 -104.68 20.84 6.28
N THR A 281 -104.54 21.39 5.08
CA THR A 281 -105.64 22.16 4.45
C THR A 281 -106.83 21.27 4.13
N LEU A 282 -106.61 20.05 3.62
CA LEU A 282 -107.68 19.08 3.35
C LEU A 282 -108.42 18.72 4.64
N ASN A 283 -107.69 18.46 5.72
CA ASN A 283 -108.28 18.18 7.02
C ASN A 283 -109.11 19.37 7.53
N GLN A 284 -108.63 20.61 7.38
CA GLN A 284 -109.41 21.82 7.72
C GLN A 284 -110.71 21.94 6.90
N TRP A 285 -110.66 21.65 5.59
CA TRP A 285 -111.86 21.65 4.73
C TRP A 285 -112.84 20.54 5.11
N GLN A 286 -112.36 19.36 5.50
CA GLN A 286 -113.20 18.28 6.02
C GLN A 286 -113.91 18.69 7.32
N TRP A 287 -113.20 19.34 8.26
CA TRP A 287 -113.83 19.89 9.46
C TRP A 287 -114.89 20.96 9.14
N LEU A 288 -114.60 21.89 8.22
CA LEU A 288 -115.56 22.91 7.78
C LEU A 288 -116.82 22.30 7.16
N THR A 289 -116.67 21.29 6.30
CA THR A 289 -117.80 20.60 5.65
C THR A 289 -118.61 19.77 6.64
N CYS A 290 -117.98 19.08 7.60
CA CYS A 290 -118.68 18.42 8.71
C CYS A 290 -119.48 19.43 9.55
N CYS A 291 -118.90 20.57 9.93
CA CYS A 291 -119.60 21.63 10.65
C CYS A 291 -120.78 22.19 9.85
N ALA A 292 -120.61 22.42 8.54
CA ALA A 292 -121.67 22.88 7.66
C ALA A 292 -122.82 21.86 7.53
N MET A 293 -122.50 20.57 7.38
CA MET A 293 -123.50 19.50 7.35
C MET A 293 -124.27 19.41 8.67
N LEU A 294 -123.58 19.51 9.82
CA LEU A 294 -124.24 19.56 11.14
C LEU A 294 -125.18 20.77 11.26
N LEU A 295 -124.76 21.95 10.79
CA LEU A 295 -125.61 23.14 10.73
C LEU A 295 -126.87 22.92 9.89
N VAL A 296 -126.75 22.38 8.67
CA VAL A 296 -127.89 22.05 7.81
C VAL A 296 -128.83 21.05 8.50
N LEU A 297 -128.27 20.03 9.15
CA LEU A 297 -129.05 19.04 9.92
C LEU A 297 -129.82 19.71 11.07
N THR A 298 -129.18 20.62 11.83
CA THR A 298 -129.87 21.36 12.90
C THR A 298 -130.96 22.30 12.39
N VAL A 299 -130.79 22.92 11.23
CA VAL A 299 -131.83 23.75 10.59
C VAL A 299 -133.00 22.89 10.12
N MET A 300 -132.74 21.72 9.51
CA MET A 300 -133.77 20.78 9.08
C MET A 300 -134.58 20.23 10.26
N THR A 301 -133.92 19.81 11.34
CA THR A 301 -134.61 19.33 12.56
C THR A 301 -135.38 20.46 13.23
N GLY A 302 -134.83 21.68 13.30
CA GLY A 302 -135.55 22.86 13.78
C GLY A 302 -136.80 23.20 12.94
N ALA A 303 -136.72 23.06 11.61
CA ALA A 303 -137.85 23.28 10.71
C ALA A 303 -138.92 22.17 10.81
N MET A 304 -138.56 20.93 11.15
CA MET A 304 -139.52 19.85 11.40
C MET A 304 -140.27 20.01 12.73
N VAL A 305 -139.67 20.63 13.76
CA VAL A 305 -140.31 20.86 15.06
C VAL A 305 -141.27 22.06 15.04
N MET A 306 -141.15 22.96 14.04
CA MET A 306 -142.03 24.12 13.83
C MET A 306 -143.23 23.84 12.91
N ARG A 307 -143.51 22.56 12.59
CA ARG A 307 -144.66 22.13 11.79
C ARG A 307 -145.61 21.29 12.64
#